data_AF-C0ZBG5-F1
#
_entry.id   AF-C0ZBG5-F1
#
_cell.length_a   1.000
_cell.length_b   1.000
_cell.length_c   1.000
_cell.angle_alpha   90.00
_cell.angle_beta   90.00
_cell.angle_gamma   90.00
#
_symmetry.space_group_name_H-M   'P 1'
#
loop_
_entity.id
_entity.type
_entity.pdbx_description
1 polymer ?
#
loop_
_entity_poly.entity_id
_entity_poly.type
_entity_poly.pdbx_seq_one_letter_code
_entity_poly.pdbx_strand_id
1 'polypeptide(L)'
;MAVKGHKCKHYPETLKVEAVRLHVEEGWSYRKIAEHLGVQDKYRVRTWMRKYRENGDASFKDGRGNPYRVETEQDREIRRLQLEVDVLKKWLQILNREGCKTSTSSLTS
;
A
#
# COMPACT_ATOMS: atom_id res chain seq x y z
N MET A 1 -17.32 -22.34 -12.46
CA MET A 1 -16.74 -23.70 -12.36
C MET A 1 -15.24 -23.55 -12.12
N ALA A 2 -14.71 -24.06 -11.00
CA ALA A 2 -13.27 -24.06 -10.76
C ALA A 2 -12.66 -25.31 -11.40
N VAL A 3 -11.83 -25.13 -12.42
CA VAL A 3 -11.16 -26.24 -13.10
C VAL A 3 -10.12 -26.83 -12.14
N LYS A 4 -10.45 -27.99 -11.56
CA LYS A 4 -9.61 -28.80 -10.67
C LYS A 4 -8.26 -29.07 -11.34
N GLY A 5 -7.16 -28.56 -10.77
CA GLY A 5 -5.80 -28.92 -11.20
C GLY A 5 -4.86 -27.79 -11.68
N HIS A 6 -5.22 -26.51 -11.53
CA HIS A 6 -4.29 -25.42 -11.87
C HIS A 6 -3.11 -25.38 -10.89
N LYS A 7 -1.95 -25.88 -11.32
CA LYS A 7 -0.69 -25.77 -10.58
C LYS A 7 -0.22 -24.32 -10.59
N CYS A 8 -0.41 -23.59 -9.49
CA CYS A 8 0.17 -22.27 -9.30
C CYS A 8 1.69 -22.41 -9.12
N LYS A 9 2.47 -22.03 -10.13
CA LYS A 9 3.93 -21.91 -9.98
C LYS A 9 4.22 -20.76 -9.01
N HIS A 10 4.94 -21.06 -7.93
CA HIS A 10 5.46 -20.06 -7.02
C HIS A 10 6.74 -19.47 -7.60
N TYR A 11 6.81 -18.14 -7.69
CA TYR A 11 8.02 -17.42 -8.07
C TYR A 11 8.53 -16.64 -6.85
N PRO A 12 9.83 -16.73 -6.54
CA PRO A 12 10.41 -15.98 -5.43
C PRO A 12 10.29 -14.48 -5.67
N GLU A 13 10.26 -13.71 -4.59
CA GLU A 13 10.22 -12.24 -4.62
C GLU A 13 11.38 -11.65 -5.43
N THR A 14 12.59 -12.18 -5.24
CA THR A 14 13.82 -11.76 -5.95
C THR A 14 13.65 -11.77 -7.46
N LEU A 15 13.03 -12.81 -8.01
CA LEU A 15 12.79 -12.93 -9.44
C LEU A 15 11.78 -11.88 -9.95
N LYS A 16 10.79 -11.52 -9.13
CA LYS A 16 9.79 -10.50 -9.49
C LYS A 16 10.42 -9.10 -9.48
N VAL A 17 11.27 -8.82 -8.51
CA VAL A 17 12.03 -7.55 -8.42
C VAL A 17 12.99 -7.42 -9.60
N GLU A 18 13.74 -8.48 -9.93
CA GLU A 18 14.62 -8.47 -11.09
C GLU A 18 13.86 -8.25 -12.40
N ALA A 19 12.68 -8.86 -12.54
CA ALA A 19 11.81 -8.62 -13.69
C ALA A 19 11.46 -7.13 -13.84
N VAL A 20 11.09 -6.47 -12.74
CA VAL A 20 10.78 -5.03 -12.72
C VAL A 20 11.99 -4.19 -13.11
N ARG A 21 13.15 -4.49 -12.52
CA ARG A 21 14.40 -3.79 -12.82
C ARG A 21 14.75 -3.83 -14.30
N LEU A 22 14.72 -5.01 -14.93
CA LEU A 22 14.99 -5.18 -16.36
C LEU A 22 14.02 -4.38 -17.26
N HIS A 23 12.78 -4.17 -16.81
CA HIS A 23 11.82 -3.37 -17.56
C HIS A 23 12.03 -1.87 -17.37
N VAL A 24 12.29 -1.42 -16.14
CA VAL A 24 12.40 0.00 -15.79
C VAL A 24 13.76 0.57 -16.20
N GLU A 25 14.85 -0.15 -15.93
CA GLU A 25 16.21 0.30 -16.21
C GLU A 25 16.62 0.03 -17.65
N GLU A 26 16.40 -1.20 -18.13
CA GLU A 26 16.87 -1.61 -19.46
C GLU A 26 15.80 -1.51 -20.55
N GLY A 27 14.55 -1.19 -20.20
CA GLY A 27 13.45 -1.04 -21.16
C GLY A 27 13.03 -2.36 -21.82
N TRP A 28 13.33 -3.52 -21.22
CA TRP A 28 13.05 -4.81 -21.86
C TRP A 28 11.55 -5.07 -21.98
N SER A 29 11.15 -5.72 -23.08
CA SER A 29 9.78 -6.17 -23.26
C SER A 29 9.44 -7.34 -22.33
N TYR A 30 8.17 -7.46 -21.94
CA TYR A 30 7.72 -8.55 -21.05
C TYR A 30 8.03 -9.95 -21.60
N ARG A 31 8.07 -10.11 -22.92
CA ARG A 31 8.44 -11.38 -23.57
C ARG A 31 9.92 -11.68 -23.33
N LYS A 32 10.80 -10.71 -23.57
CA LYS A 32 12.25 -10.86 -23.36
C LYS A 32 12.57 -11.16 -21.90
N ILE A 33 11.89 -10.48 -20.96
CA ILE A 33 12.05 -10.72 -19.52
C ILE A 33 11.57 -12.12 -19.14
N ALA A 34 10.43 -12.57 -19.68
CA ALA A 34 9.91 -13.91 -19.39
C ALA A 34 10.85 -15.02 -19.90
N GLU A 35 11.40 -14.86 -21.10
CA GLU A 35 12.40 -15.78 -21.67
C GLU A 35 13.67 -15.79 -20.82
N HIS A 36 14.19 -14.61 -20.45
CA HIS A 36 15.41 -14.48 -19.66
C HIS A 36 15.29 -15.08 -18.25
N LEU A 37 14.16 -14.87 -17.57
CA LEU A 37 13.93 -15.35 -16.20
C LEU A 37 13.28 -16.74 -16.13
N GLY A 38 13.11 -17.44 -17.27
CA GLY A 38 12.46 -18.75 -17.32
C GLY A 38 10.99 -18.73 -16.87
N VAL A 39 10.32 -17.58 -17.00
CA VAL A 39 8.91 -17.43 -16.66
C VAL A 39 8.08 -17.94 -17.83
N GLN A 40 7.28 -18.97 -17.55
CA GLN A 40 6.47 -19.65 -18.58
C GLN A 40 5.50 -18.72 -19.33
N ASP A 41 5.07 -17.63 -18.70
CA ASP A 41 4.04 -16.74 -19.27
C ASP A 41 4.40 -15.26 -19.05
N LYS A 42 4.51 -14.50 -20.15
CA LYS A 42 4.72 -13.05 -20.16
C LYS A 42 3.61 -12.27 -19.43
N TYR A 43 2.39 -12.81 -19.36
CA TYR A 43 1.30 -12.18 -18.63
C TYR A 43 1.55 -12.16 -17.10
N ARG A 44 2.40 -13.07 -16.58
CA ARG A 44 2.85 -13.01 -15.18
C ARG A 44 3.76 -11.82 -14.94
N VAL A 45 4.71 -11.58 -15.85
CA VAL A 45 5.57 -10.39 -15.82
C VAL A 45 4.72 -9.13 -15.88
N ARG A 46 3.75 -9.03 -16.81
CA ARG A 46 2.80 -7.92 -16.87
C ARG A 46 2.06 -7.70 -15.54
N THR A 47 1.65 -8.79 -14.88
CA THR A 47 0.97 -8.73 -13.59
C THR A 47 1.89 -8.19 -12.49
N TRP A 48 3.16 -8.58 -12.49
CA TRP A 48 4.16 -8.05 -11.55
C TRP A 48 4.40 -6.56 -11.77
N MET A 49 4.51 -6.12 -13.02
CA MET A 49 4.65 -4.69 -13.35
C MET A 49 3.46 -3.87 -12.86
N ARG A 50 2.23 -4.39 -13.03
CA ARG A 50 1.04 -3.72 -12.51
C ARG A 50 1.12 -3.57 -10.99
N LYS A 51 1.46 -4.65 -10.27
CA LYS A 51 1.61 -4.61 -8.81
C LYS A 51 2.71 -3.65 -8.36
N TYR A 52 3.83 -3.61 -9.07
CA TYR A 52 4.91 -2.68 -8.79
C TYR A 52 4.49 -1.22 -8.96
N ARG A 53 3.69 -0.90 -10.00
CA ARG A 53 3.14 0.46 -10.16
C ARG A 53 2.19 0.86 -9.02
N GLU A 54 1.47 -0.10 -8.45
CA GLU A 54 0.46 0.15 -7.42
C GLU A 54 1.07 0.29 -6.01
N ASN A 55 2.00 -0.58 -5.60
CA ASN A 55 2.56 -0.55 -4.24
C ASN A 55 4.11 -0.61 -4.19
N GLY A 56 4.78 -0.36 -5.31
CA GLY A 56 6.24 -0.45 -5.40
C GLY A 56 6.74 -1.85 -5.06
N ASP A 57 7.95 -1.92 -4.49
CA ASP A 57 8.58 -3.17 -4.06
C ASP A 57 7.82 -3.88 -2.93
N ALA A 58 7.02 -3.14 -2.14
CA ALA A 58 6.22 -3.71 -1.05
C ALA A 58 5.13 -4.68 -1.55
N SER A 59 4.82 -4.67 -2.85
CA SER A 59 3.89 -5.60 -3.50
C SER A 59 4.35 -7.05 -3.58
N PHE A 60 5.66 -7.30 -3.50
CA PHE A 60 6.21 -8.65 -3.67
C PHE A 60 6.53 -9.35 -2.36
N LYS A 61 6.51 -8.61 -1.26
CA LYS A 61 6.70 -9.11 0.10
C LYS A 61 5.62 -10.14 0.43
N ASP A 62 6.03 -11.35 0.79
CA ASP A 62 5.09 -12.40 1.19
C ASP A 62 4.48 -12.06 2.56
N GLY A 63 3.19 -11.75 2.57
CA GLY A 63 2.42 -11.47 3.79
C GLY A 63 1.80 -12.71 4.41
N ARG A 64 1.98 -13.91 3.83
CA ARG A 64 1.38 -15.14 4.33
C ARG A 64 2.20 -15.65 5.52
N GLY A 65 1.65 -15.47 6.73
CA GLY A 65 2.19 -16.06 7.96
C GLY A 65 2.61 -15.07 9.05
N ASN A 66 2.43 -13.75 8.87
CA ASN A 66 2.79 -12.80 9.91
C ASN A 66 1.56 -12.13 10.57
N PRO A 67 1.09 -12.62 11.73
CA PRO A 67 0.10 -11.92 12.55
C PRO A 67 0.64 -10.62 13.18
N TYR A 68 1.96 -10.39 13.10
CA TYR A 68 2.72 -9.27 13.64
C TYR A 68 3.48 -8.54 12.53
N ARG A 69 2.76 -8.11 11.48
CA ARG A 69 3.37 -7.33 10.39
C ARG A 69 4.08 -6.12 11.02
N VAL A 70 5.40 -6.07 10.90
CA VAL A 70 6.21 -4.98 11.46
C VAL A 70 5.75 -3.70 10.79
N GLU A 71 5.22 -2.81 11.60
CA GLU A 71 4.78 -1.50 11.18
C GLU A 71 5.95 -0.74 10.55
N THR A 72 5.75 -0.21 9.34
CA THR A 72 6.76 0.62 8.68
C THR A 72 6.87 1.99 9.35
N GLU A 73 7.99 2.69 9.23
CA GLU A 73 8.11 4.09 9.70
C GLU A 73 7.07 5.01 9.05
N GLN A 74 6.67 4.71 7.81
CA GLN A 74 5.56 5.42 7.15
C GLN A 74 4.24 5.15 7.87
N ASP A 75 3.98 3.91 8.24
CA ASP A 75 2.80 3.57 9.04
C ASP A 75 2.85 4.27 10.42
N ARG A 76 4.02 4.37 11.06
CA ARG A 76 4.21 5.10 12.32
C ARG A 76 3.94 6.58 12.17
N GLU A 77 4.47 7.21 11.12
CA GLU A 77 4.22 8.62 10.86
C GLU A 77 2.74 8.85 10.54
N ILE A 78 2.10 7.95 9.80
CA ILE A 78 0.66 7.98 9.57
C ILE A 78 -0.09 7.91 10.91
N ARG A 79 0.30 7.00 11.81
CA ARG A 79 -0.30 6.90 13.14
C ARG A 79 -0.10 8.18 13.96
N ARG A 80 1.10 8.76 13.94
CA ARG A 80 1.42 10.02 14.62
C ARG A 80 0.56 11.17 14.09
N LEU A 81 0.50 11.34 12.77
CA LEU A 81 -0.29 12.38 12.12
C LEU A 81 -1.78 12.21 12.38
N GLN A 82 -2.29 10.97 12.43
CA GLN A 82 -3.68 10.70 12.80
C GLN A 82 -3.99 11.17 14.23
N LEU A 83 -3.11 10.88 15.18
CA LEU A 83 -3.27 11.34 16.56
C LEU A 83 -3.24 12.87 16.65
N GLU A 84 -2.33 13.53 15.92
CA GLU A 84 -2.25 14.99 15.89
C GLU A 84 -3.54 15.62 15.36
N VAL A 85 -4.07 15.10 14.25
CA VAL A 85 -5.35 15.51 13.67
C VAL A 85 -6.51 15.33 14.66
N ASP A 86 -6.54 14.22 15.38
CA ASP A 86 -7.61 13.93 16.34
C ASP A 86 -7.58 14.87 17.54
N VAL A 87 -6.38 15.19 18.05
CA VAL A 87 -6.21 16.17 19.12
C VAL A 87 -6.68 17.55 18.64
N LEU A 88 -6.24 18.00 17.46
CA LEU A 88 -6.66 19.30 16.90
C LEU A 88 -8.17 19.39 16.70
N LYS A 89 -8.81 18.32 16.22
CA LYS A 89 -10.27 18.26 16.08
C LYS A 89 -11.00 18.37 17.42
N LYS A 90 -10.48 17.76 18.48
CA LYS A 90 -11.07 17.88 19.83
C LYS A 90 -10.96 19.31 20.35
N TRP A 91 -9.81 19.97 20.16
CA TRP A 91 -9.65 21.37 20.53
C TRP A 91 -10.63 22.29 19.81
N LEU A 92 -10.78 22.12 18.50
CA LEU A 92 -11.75 22.89 17.72
C LEU A 92 -13.18 22.66 18.20
N GLN A 93 -13.55 21.43 18.57
CA GLN A 93 -14.88 21.14 19.12
C GLN A 93 -15.15 21.86 20.44
N ILE A 94 -14.15 21.92 21.32
CA ILE A 94 -14.27 22.63 22.60
C ILE A 94 -14.48 24.12 22.34
N LEU A 95 -13.62 24.72 21.52
CA LEU A 95 -13.71 26.15 21.18
C LEU A 95 -15.05 26.49 20.51
N ASN A 96 -15.52 25.66 19.59
CA ASN A 96 -16.79 25.87 18.91
C ASN A 96 -18.00 25.70 19.85
N ARG A 97 -17.89 24.79 20.83
CA ARG A 97 -18.91 24.60 21.88
C ARG A 97 -18.92 25.74 22.89
N GLU A 98 -17.77 26.32 23.19
CA GLU A 98 -17.62 27.47 24.10
C GLU A 98 -18.07 28.77 23.45
N GLY A 99 -17.76 28.98 22.16
CA GLY A 99 -18.25 30.11 21.38
C GLY A 99 -19.78 30.15 21.22
N CYS A 100 -20.48 29.02 21.39
CA CYS A 100 -21.94 28.95 21.37
C CYS A 100 -22.59 29.32 22.73
N LYS A 101 -21.86 29.19 23.85
CA LYS A 101 -22.39 29.48 25.20
C LYS A 101 -22.32 30.97 25.58
N THR A 102 -21.41 31.72 24.98
CA THR A 102 -21.19 33.15 25.28
C THR A 102 -22.20 34.08 24.62
N SER A 103 -23.00 33.59 23.66
CA SER A 103 -23.98 34.41 22.93
C SER A 103 -25.38 34.41 23.54
N THR A 104 -25.66 33.53 24.51
CA THR A 104 -26.98 33.44 25.18
C THR A 104 -27.05 34.18 26.53
N SER A 105 -25.92 34.58 27.12
CA SER A 105 -25.91 35.30 28.41
C SER A 105 -26.02 36.83 28.28
N SER A 106 -25.97 37.38 27.06
CA SER A 106 -26.06 38.82 26.78
C SER A 106 -27.48 39.31 26.44
N LEU A 107 -28.49 38.45 26.59
CA LEU A 107 -29.91 38.78 26.36
C LEU A 107 -30.77 38.62 27.64
N THR A 108 -30.22 38.96 28.80
CA THR A 108 -31.01 39.27 30.01
C THR A 108 -30.27 40.32 30.85
N SER A 109 -30.41 41.59 30.48
CA SER A 109 -30.47 42.74 31.40
C SER A 109 -30.81 44.01 30.65
#